data_AF-T2S8P3-F1
#
_entry.id   AF-T2S8P3-F1
#
_cell.length_a   1.000
_cell.length_b   1.000
_cell.length_c   1.000
_cell.angle_alpha   90.00
_cell.angle_beta   90.00
_cell.angle_gamma   90.00
#
_symmetry.space_group_name_H-M   'P 1'
#
loop_
_entity.id
_entity.type
_entity.pdbx_description
1 polymer ?
#
loop_
_entity_poly.entity_id
_entity_poly.type
_entity_poly.pdbx_seq_one_letter_code
_entity_poly.pdbx_strand_id
1 'polypeptide(L)'
;MGLSLSSTAIVLKFFEDSKQLSTPMGKSAVGILIFQDIAAIPMLLILTILGSKDSDVSFLILKTLISAGIILVLLLLPGKKGANLILEQAKDTRLPEIFIGTILVIVCSAAGLSHFFGFSMSLGAFIVGMAISKSRYKINVQEEFAQLKNLFLALFFITIGMQINISFFAEKFFVVIFLLILVMGFKTFIIYALLRFFRDSKTSIKTALSLAQIGEFSFVIFLNSGSHQLFNLQEKKGILGFLHQKNILSIAQNDIHQLLILMVVFSMLATPFILKYLDSIAQFILHQKSQENEPVKK
;
A
#
# COMPACT_ATOMS: atom_id res chain seq x y z
N MET A 1 -8.81 3.97 -7.28
CA MET A 1 -7.34 4.07 -7.13
C MET A 1 -6.91 3.72 -5.71
N GLY A 2 -7.35 4.43 -4.68
CA GLY A 2 -6.95 4.10 -3.29
C GLY A 2 -7.14 2.63 -2.90
N LEU A 3 -8.30 2.04 -3.20
CA LEU A 3 -8.62 0.64 -2.83
C LEU A 3 -7.78 -0.44 -3.54
N SER A 4 -7.05 -0.12 -4.62
CA SER A 4 -6.25 -1.12 -5.35
C SER A 4 -4.87 -1.37 -4.72
N LEU A 5 -4.37 -0.44 -3.90
CA LEU A 5 -3.08 -0.58 -3.24
C LEU A 5 -3.18 -1.61 -2.12
N SER A 6 -2.11 -2.38 -1.90
CA SER A 6 -2.03 -3.42 -0.87
C SER A 6 -1.02 -3.01 0.19
N SER A 7 -1.12 -3.56 1.39
CA SER A 7 -0.15 -3.24 2.44
C SER A 7 1.15 -4.01 2.21
N THR A 8 2.22 -3.29 1.89
CA THR A 8 3.56 -3.86 1.69
C THR A 8 4.12 -4.40 3.00
N ALA A 9 3.92 -3.67 4.10
CA ALA A 9 4.40 -4.03 5.43
C ALA A 9 3.92 -5.42 5.89
N ILE A 10 2.60 -5.66 5.85
CA ILE A 10 2.00 -6.91 6.35
C ILE A 10 2.45 -8.11 5.51
N VAL A 11 2.42 -7.96 4.19
CA VAL A 11 2.72 -9.05 3.27
C VAL A 11 4.19 -9.40 3.35
N LEU A 12 5.08 -8.42 3.20
CA LEU A 12 6.52 -8.69 3.26
C LEU A 12 6.92 -9.30 4.60
N LYS A 13 6.37 -8.79 5.71
CA LYS A 13 6.64 -9.35 7.05
C LYS A 13 6.21 -10.81 7.14
N PHE A 14 5.01 -11.15 6.66
CA PHE A 14 4.54 -12.53 6.64
C PHE A 14 5.42 -13.44 5.77
N PHE A 15 5.78 -13.03 4.55
CA PHE A 15 6.62 -13.81 3.66
C PHE A 15 8.06 -13.97 4.20
N GLU A 16 8.57 -12.96 4.90
CA GLU A 16 9.87 -13.00 5.60
C GLU A 16 9.83 -14.02 6.75
N ASP A 17 8.83 -13.91 7.63
CA ASP A 17 8.68 -14.77 8.82
C ASP A 17 8.38 -16.23 8.43
N SER A 18 7.64 -16.46 7.33
CA SER A 18 7.36 -17.79 6.79
C SER A 18 8.45 -18.33 5.85
N LYS A 19 9.53 -17.57 5.61
CA LYS A 19 10.63 -17.92 4.66
C LYS A 19 10.15 -18.20 3.23
N GLN A 20 9.06 -17.56 2.81
CA GLN A 20 8.42 -17.77 1.50
C GLN A 20 8.82 -16.75 0.43
N LEU A 21 9.67 -15.75 0.75
CA LEU A 21 10.10 -14.70 -0.19
C LEU A 21 10.69 -15.23 -1.51
N SER A 22 11.42 -16.35 -1.47
CA SER A 22 12.07 -16.92 -2.66
C SER A 22 11.15 -17.80 -3.51
N THR A 23 9.93 -18.10 -3.04
CA THR A 23 8.95 -18.93 -3.77
C THR A 23 8.38 -18.18 -4.98
N PRO A 24 7.81 -18.89 -5.98
CA PRO A 24 7.16 -18.24 -7.12
C PRO A 24 6.09 -17.22 -6.71
N MET A 25 5.30 -17.55 -5.68
CA MET A 25 4.32 -16.63 -5.11
C MET A 25 4.99 -15.43 -4.45
N GLY A 26 5.98 -15.66 -3.58
CA GLY A 26 6.67 -14.58 -2.86
C GLY A 26 7.28 -13.58 -3.84
N LYS A 27 7.98 -14.06 -4.87
CA LYS A 27 8.53 -13.21 -5.93
C LYS A 27 7.46 -12.44 -6.69
N SER A 28 6.34 -13.08 -7.04
CA SER A 28 5.21 -12.40 -7.71
C SER A 28 4.55 -11.36 -6.82
N ALA A 29 4.31 -11.66 -5.53
CA ALA A 29 3.72 -10.73 -4.57
C ALA A 29 4.64 -9.52 -4.35
N VAL A 30 5.93 -9.74 -4.08
CA VAL A 30 6.94 -8.68 -3.91
C VAL A 30 7.01 -7.79 -5.16
N GLY A 31 7.05 -8.39 -6.36
CA GLY A 31 7.09 -7.64 -7.61
C GLY A 31 5.86 -6.75 -7.81
N ILE A 32 4.66 -7.26 -7.50
CA ILE A 32 3.42 -6.48 -7.57
C ILE A 32 3.42 -5.35 -6.53
N LEU A 33 3.85 -5.61 -5.29
CA LEU A 33 3.93 -4.60 -4.23
C LEU A 33 4.87 -3.45 -4.63
N ILE A 34 6.07 -3.77 -5.13
CA ILE A 34 7.01 -2.75 -5.62
C ILE A 34 6.39 -1.94 -6.75
N PHE A 35 5.70 -2.59 -7.69
CA PHE A 35 4.99 -1.89 -8.76
C PHE A 35 3.88 -0.98 -8.23
N GLN A 36 3.11 -1.42 -7.23
CA GLN A 36 2.07 -0.62 -6.59
C GLN A 36 2.64 0.62 -5.90
N ASP A 37 3.75 0.47 -5.18
CA ASP A 37 4.44 1.58 -4.52
C ASP A 37 4.94 2.62 -5.54
N ILE A 38 5.49 2.17 -6.67
CA ILE A 38 5.90 3.07 -7.77
C ILE A 38 4.67 3.72 -8.44
N ALA A 39 3.60 2.95 -8.66
CA ALA A 39 2.37 3.42 -9.28
C ALA A 39 1.60 4.42 -8.39
N ALA A 40 1.88 4.48 -7.09
CA ALA A 40 1.31 5.51 -6.21
C ALA A 40 1.70 6.93 -6.67
N ILE A 41 2.89 7.11 -7.26
CA ILE A 41 3.37 8.41 -7.75
C ILE A 41 2.45 9.00 -8.84
N PRO A 42 2.22 8.31 -9.99
CA PRO A 42 1.30 8.83 -10.99
C PRO A 42 -0.13 8.90 -10.48
N MET A 43 -0.57 8.03 -9.55
CA MET A 43 -1.90 8.11 -8.96
C MET A 43 -2.11 9.41 -8.16
N LEU A 44 -1.12 9.82 -7.36
CA LEU A 44 -1.19 11.08 -6.61
C LEU A 44 -1.15 12.29 -7.55
N LEU A 45 -0.35 12.25 -8.61
CA LEU A 45 -0.35 13.28 -9.64
C LEU A 45 -1.74 13.43 -10.30
N ILE A 46 -2.34 12.31 -10.72
CA ILE A 46 -3.69 12.32 -11.30
C ILE A 46 -4.68 12.95 -10.31
N LEU A 47 -4.57 12.62 -9.02
CA LEU A 47 -5.44 13.19 -7.99
C LEU A 47 -5.25 14.70 -7.84
N THR A 48 -4.01 15.20 -7.82
CA THR A 48 -3.73 16.64 -7.79
C THR A 48 -4.28 17.36 -9.01
N ILE A 49 -4.14 16.77 -10.22
CA ILE A 49 -4.69 17.33 -11.47
C ILE A 49 -6.23 17.36 -11.43
N LEU A 50 -6.87 16.27 -10.99
CA LEU A 50 -8.32 16.22 -10.84
C LEU A 50 -8.83 17.23 -9.80
N GLY A 51 -8.05 17.48 -8.75
CA GLY A 51 -8.37 18.39 -7.66
C GLY A 51 -8.03 19.86 -7.91
N SER A 52 -7.22 20.15 -8.93
CA SER A 52 -6.86 21.52 -9.32
C SER A 52 -7.93 22.12 -10.24
N LYS A 53 -8.35 23.35 -9.95
CA LYS A 53 -9.21 24.16 -10.83
C LYS A 53 -8.44 24.87 -11.95
N ASP A 54 -7.12 24.72 -11.97
CA ASP A 54 -6.26 25.36 -12.96
C ASP A 54 -6.39 24.68 -14.33
N SER A 55 -6.46 25.51 -15.36
CA SER A 55 -6.78 25.13 -16.74
C SER A 55 -5.60 24.58 -17.55
N ASP A 56 -4.37 24.68 -17.05
CA ASP A 56 -3.17 24.26 -17.79
C ASP A 56 -2.59 22.93 -17.26
N VAL A 57 -3.28 21.85 -17.60
CA VAL A 57 -2.89 20.47 -17.29
C VAL A 57 -1.50 20.15 -17.84
N SER A 58 -1.12 20.73 -18.99
CA SER A 58 0.20 20.55 -19.60
C SER A 58 1.31 21.12 -18.73
N PHE A 59 1.10 22.31 -18.16
CA PHE A 59 2.04 22.92 -17.23
C PHE A 59 2.20 22.09 -15.94
N LEU A 60 1.10 21.56 -15.39
CA LEU A 60 1.13 20.71 -14.19
C LEU A 60 1.88 19.40 -14.43
N ILE A 61 1.66 18.75 -15.57
CA ILE A 61 2.38 17.53 -15.95
C ILE A 61 3.87 17.83 -16.09
N LEU A 62 4.23 18.89 -16.83
CA LEU A 62 5.63 19.27 -17.05
C LEU A 62 6.33 19.61 -15.73
N LYS A 63 5.70 20.43 -14.88
CA LYS A 63 6.21 20.77 -13.55
C LYS A 63 6.44 19.51 -12.71
N THR A 64 5.49 18.59 -12.70
CA THR A 64 5.63 17.35 -11.92
C THR A 64 6.74 16.45 -12.47
N LEU A 65 6.85 16.33 -13.79
CA LEU A 65 7.88 15.50 -14.42
C LEU A 65 9.29 16.04 -14.13
N ILE A 66 9.44 17.37 -14.16
CA ILE A 66 10.67 18.06 -13.77
C ILE A 66 10.95 17.85 -12.28
N SER A 67 9.98 18.08 -11.39
CA SER A 67 10.15 17.88 -9.95
C SER A 67 10.49 16.43 -9.60
N ALA A 68 9.85 15.45 -10.27
CA ALA A 68 10.17 14.03 -10.12
C ALA A 68 11.60 13.73 -10.59
N GLY A 69 12.01 14.26 -11.73
CA GLY A 69 13.37 14.13 -12.25
C GLY A 69 14.40 14.71 -11.28
N ILE A 70 14.16 15.92 -10.77
CA ILE A 70 15.02 16.58 -9.78
C ILE A 70 15.14 15.74 -8.52
N ILE A 71 14.02 15.26 -7.94
CA ILE A 71 14.06 14.41 -6.74
C ILE A 71 14.82 13.12 -7.00
N LEU A 72 14.56 12.47 -8.14
CA LEU A 72 15.23 11.21 -8.47
C LEU A 72 16.75 11.44 -8.54
N VAL A 73 17.19 12.49 -9.22
CA VAL A 73 18.59 12.88 -9.31
C VAL A 73 19.16 13.23 -7.93
N LEU A 74 18.45 14.04 -7.15
CA LEU A 74 18.88 14.59 -5.86
C LEU A 74 18.84 13.57 -4.72
N LEU A 75 18.01 12.52 -4.82
CA LEU A 75 18.00 11.41 -3.86
C LEU A 75 18.90 10.24 -4.29
N LEU A 76 19.09 9.97 -5.60
CA LEU A 76 19.94 8.86 -6.04
C LEU A 76 21.42 9.23 -6.22
N LEU A 77 21.75 10.39 -6.80
CA LEU A 77 23.15 10.76 -7.04
C LEU A 77 23.90 11.08 -5.73
N PRO A 78 23.36 11.93 -4.83
CA PRO A 78 23.93 12.14 -3.50
C PRO A 78 23.66 10.95 -2.58
N GLY A 79 22.52 10.26 -2.70
CA GLY A 79 22.17 9.15 -1.82
C GLY A 79 23.18 7.99 -1.86
N LYS A 80 23.87 7.76 -2.98
CA LYS A 80 24.94 6.75 -3.00
C LYS A 80 26.25 7.25 -2.40
N LYS A 81 26.69 8.48 -2.67
CA LYS A 81 27.99 8.99 -2.18
C LYS A 81 27.87 9.64 -0.79
N GLY A 82 26.93 10.57 -0.63
CA GLY A 82 26.64 11.27 0.62
C GLY A 82 26.16 10.32 1.72
N ALA A 83 25.18 9.45 1.47
CA ALA A 83 24.74 8.51 2.50
C ALA A 83 25.88 7.55 2.88
N ASN A 84 26.71 7.10 1.93
CA ASN A 84 27.88 6.28 2.26
C ASN A 84 28.88 7.01 3.15
N LEU A 85 29.20 8.28 2.86
CA LEU A 85 30.14 9.06 3.67
C LEU A 85 29.62 9.30 5.08
N ILE A 86 28.34 9.66 5.21
CA ILE A 86 27.73 9.93 6.51
C ILE A 86 27.58 8.61 7.30
N LEU A 87 27.17 7.51 6.65
CA LEU A 87 27.07 6.20 7.30
C LEU A 87 28.44 5.62 7.68
N GLU A 88 29.50 5.93 6.91
CA GLU A 88 30.88 5.57 7.24
C GLU A 88 31.33 6.28 8.52
N GLN A 89 31.17 7.60 8.58
CA GLN A 89 31.48 8.38 9.78
C GLN A 89 30.68 7.90 10.99
N ALA A 90 29.39 7.62 10.82
CA ALA A 90 28.56 7.08 11.89
C ALA A 90 29.03 5.69 12.34
N LYS A 91 29.41 4.81 11.41
CA LYS A 91 29.93 3.48 11.73
C LYS A 91 31.27 3.54 12.47
N ASP A 92 32.14 4.49 12.13
CA ASP A 92 33.45 4.66 12.77
C ASP A 92 33.33 5.01 14.26
N THR A 93 32.20 5.61 14.68
CA THR A 93 31.92 5.85 16.10
C THR A 93 31.70 4.57 16.91
N ARG A 94 31.39 3.44 16.26
CA ARG A 94 31.05 2.13 16.86
C ARG A 94 29.90 2.17 17.87
N LEU A 95 29.09 3.23 17.85
CA LEU A 95 27.90 3.38 18.69
C LEU A 95 26.64 3.11 17.84
N PRO A 96 25.88 2.02 18.12
CA PRO A 96 24.66 1.68 17.38
C PRO A 96 23.64 2.82 17.35
N GLU A 97 23.54 3.60 18.43
CA GLU A 97 22.60 4.71 18.57
C GLU A 97 22.89 5.84 17.57
N ILE A 98 24.17 6.17 17.37
CA ILE A 98 24.61 7.17 16.39
C ILE A 98 24.33 6.67 14.98
N PHE A 99 24.55 5.38 14.73
CA PHE A 99 24.28 4.77 13.43
C PHE A 99 22.77 4.78 13.10
N ILE A 100 21.91 4.37 14.03
CA ILE A 100 20.44 4.43 13.87
C ILE A 100 19.97 5.87 13.71
N GLY A 101 20.45 6.79 14.54
CA GLY A 101 20.12 8.21 14.44
C GLY A 101 20.48 8.79 13.06
N THR A 102 21.63 8.39 12.52
CA THR A 102 22.05 8.78 11.17
C THR A 102 21.10 8.25 10.10
N ILE A 103 20.72 6.98 10.16
CA ILE A 103 19.75 6.39 9.22
C ILE A 103 18.44 7.17 9.27
N LEU A 104 17.93 7.48 10.46
CA LEU A 104 16.69 8.24 10.64
C LEU A 104 16.78 9.65 10.07
N VAL A 105 17.88 10.37 10.31
CA VAL A 105 18.10 11.69 9.70
C VAL A 105 18.06 11.60 8.19
N ILE A 106 18.78 10.64 7.58
CA ILE A 106 18.80 10.48 6.12
C ILE A 106 17.40 10.18 5.57
N VAL A 107 16.66 9.26 6.20
CA VAL A 107 15.30 8.87 5.77
C VAL A 107 14.31 10.02 5.95
N CYS A 108 14.32 10.70 7.11
CA CYS A 108 13.45 11.84 7.39
C CYS A 108 13.75 13.03 6.50
N SER A 109 15.02 13.34 6.24
CA SER A 109 15.41 14.39 5.30
C SER A 109 14.94 14.08 3.88
N ALA A 110 15.06 12.83 3.43
CA ALA A 110 14.57 12.42 2.12
C ALA A 110 13.04 12.47 2.01
N ALA A 111 12.34 12.04 3.05
CA ALA A 111 10.89 12.15 3.15
C ALA A 111 10.43 13.62 3.12
N GLY A 112 11.11 14.50 3.86
CA GLY A 112 10.86 15.94 3.89
C GLY A 112 11.13 16.62 2.55
N LEU A 113 12.24 16.28 1.89
CA LEU A 113 12.55 16.73 0.52
C LEU A 113 11.47 16.29 -0.47
N SER A 114 11.06 15.02 -0.43
CA SER A 114 9.98 14.51 -1.29
C SER A 114 8.68 15.29 -1.10
N HIS A 115 8.31 15.54 0.17
CA HIS A 115 7.14 16.33 0.52
C HIS A 115 7.24 17.79 0.06
N PHE A 116 8.42 18.42 0.17
CA PHE A 116 8.64 19.80 -0.28
C PHE A 116 8.36 19.98 -1.78
N PHE A 117 8.68 18.97 -2.59
CA PHE A 117 8.39 18.98 -4.03
C PHE A 117 6.97 18.48 -4.38
N GLY A 118 6.11 18.26 -3.37
CA GLY A 118 4.71 17.88 -3.58
C GLY A 118 4.47 16.37 -3.77
N PHE A 119 5.44 15.52 -3.43
CA PHE A 119 5.28 14.06 -3.49
C PHE A 119 5.03 13.46 -2.09
N SER A 120 4.70 12.17 -2.01
CA SER A 120 4.51 11.52 -0.71
C SER A 120 5.83 11.40 0.06
N MET A 121 5.76 11.48 1.39
CA MET A 121 6.91 11.25 2.28
C MET A 121 7.48 9.83 2.11
N SER A 122 6.60 8.85 1.89
CA SER A 122 6.96 7.45 1.68
C SER A 122 7.79 7.22 0.41
N LEU A 123 7.58 8.02 -0.65
CA LEU A 123 8.40 7.96 -1.86
C LEU A 123 9.86 8.32 -1.57
N GLY A 124 10.08 9.43 -0.86
CA GLY A 124 11.43 9.87 -0.49
C GLY A 124 12.17 8.83 0.36
N ALA A 125 11.48 8.27 1.35
CA ALA A 125 12.00 7.18 2.18
C ALA A 125 12.33 5.92 1.35
N PHE A 126 11.47 5.55 0.40
CA PHE A 126 11.69 4.40 -0.49
C PHE A 126 12.90 4.59 -1.40
N ILE A 127 13.05 5.76 -2.04
CA ILE A 127 14.18 6.04 -2.94
C ILE A 127 15.51 5.98 -2.18
N VAL A 128 15.58 6.59 -1.00
CA VAL A 128 16.78 6.51 -0.15
C VAL A 128 17.02 5.10 0.35
N GLY A 129 15.99 4.37 0.77
CA GLY A 129 16.11 2.95 1.14
C GLY A 129 16.70 2.10 0.01
N MET A 130 16.25 2.32 -1.24
CA MET A 130 16.83 1.69 -2.42
C MET A 130 18.30 2.08 -2.64
N ALA A 131 18.66 3.35 -2.45
CA ALA A 131 20.04 3.79 -2.56
C ALA A 131 20.94 3.11 -1.50
N ILE A 132 20.48 3.04 -0.25
CA ILE A 132 21.17 2.38 0.86
C ILE A 132 21.29 0.86 0.63
N SER A 133 20.27 0.22 0.02
CA SER A 133 20.33 -1.22 -0.28
C SER A 133 21.50 -1.62 -1.22
N LYS A 134 21.99 -0.65 -2.02
CA LYS A 134 23.14 -0.79 -2.91
C LYS A 134 24.47 -0.33 -2.28
N SER A 135 24.45 0.12 -1.02
CA SER A 135 25.64 0.54 -0.27
C SER A 135 26.42 -0.65 0.31
N ARG A 136 27.65 -0.38 0.76
CA ARG A 136 28.46 -1.35 1.52
C ARG A 136 27.89 -1.59 2.93
N TYR A 137 27.10 -0.66 3.45
CA TYR A 137 26.52 -0.69 4.80
C TYR A 137 25.14 -1.34 4.86
N LYS A 138 24.64 -1.92 3.75
CA LYS A 138 23.30 -2.51 3.67
C LYS A 138 23.01 -3.53 4.78
N ILE A 139 24.00 -4.34 5.18
CA ILE A 139 23.85 -5.38 6.20
C ILE A 139 23.71 -4.74 7.57
N ASN A 140 24.62 -3.81 7.91
CA ASN A 140 24.54 -3.04 9.16
C ASN A 140 23.21 -2.29 9.28
N VAL A 141 22.76 -1.65 8.20
CA VAL A 141 21.46 -0.97 8.17
C VAL A 141 20.32 -1.96 8.39
N GLN A 142 20.35 -3.13 7.75
CA GLN A 142 19.31 -4.15 7.95
C GLN A 142 19.25 -4.67 9.39
N GLU A 143 20.40 -4.93 10.01
CA GLU A 143 20.50 -5.44 11.39
C GLU A 143 19.97 -4.42 12.40
N GLU A 144 20.48 -3.19 12.33
CA GLU A 144 20.13 -2.14 13.30
C GLU A 144 18.70 -1.63 13.08
N PHE A 145 18.28 -1.46 11.82
CA PHE A 145 16.93 -0.96 11.51
C PHE A 145 15.84 -2.01 11.70
N ALA A 146 16.15 -3.32 11.74
CA ALA A 146 15.15 -4.37 11.92
C ALA A 146 14.37 -4.22 13.24
N GLN A 147 15.04 -3.80 14.31
CA GLN A 147 14.40 -3.56 15.62
C GLN A 147 13.43 -2.38 15.53
N LEU A 148 13.86 -1.30 14.89
CA LEU A 148 13.08 -0.09 14.73
C LEU A 148 11.89 -0.28 13.78
N LYS A 149 12.05 -1.09 12.73
CA LYS A 149 10.98 -1.51 11.81
C LYS A 149 9.81 -2.08 12.60
N ASN A 150 10.06 -3.02 13.50
CA ASN A 150 9.00 -3.65 14.28
C ASN A 150 8.32 -2.66 15.23
N LEU A 151 9.07 -1.75 15.85
CA LEU A 151 8.52 -0.68 16.69
C LEU A 151 7.62 0.26 15.89
N PHE A 152 8.06 0.73 14.71
CA PHE A 152 7.26 1.60 13.85
C PHE A 152 6.02 0.90 13.32
N LEU A 153 6.10 -0.39 13.00
CA LEU A 153 4.92 -1.17 12.62
C LEU A 153 3.91 -1.24 13.77
N ALA A 154 4.36 -1.48 15.01
CA ALA A 154 3.49 -1.47 16.17
C ALA A 154 2.82 -0.09 16.36
N LEU A 155 3.60 0.99 16.31
CA LEU A 155 3.08 2.37 16.41
C LEU A 155 2.10 2.72 15.30
N PHE A 156 2.38 2.28 14.07
CA PHE A 156 1.49 2.45 12.93
C PHE A 156 0.13 1.77 13.17
N PHE A 157 0.12 0.51 13.62
CA PHE A 157 -1.13 -0.19 13.91
C PHE A 157 -1.90 0.42 15.08
N ILE A 158 -1.21 0.88 16.13
CA ILE A 158 -1.86 1.60 17.24
C ILE A 158 -2.50 2.90 16.73
N THR A 159 -1.76 3.70 15.96
CA THR A 159 -2.23 5.00 15.45
C THR A 159 -3.43 4.85 14.52
N ILE A 160 -3.44 3.81 13.67
CA ILE A 160 -4.57 3.51 12.81
C ILE A 160 -5.75 2.97 13.61
N GLY A 161 -5.50 2.13 14.61
CA GLY A 161 -6.53 1.63 15.52
C GLY A 161 -7.25 2.77 16.25
N MET A 162 -6.53 3.82 16.64
CA MET A 162 -7.08 5.01 17.29
C MET A 162 -7.99 5.86 16.38
N GLN A 163 -7.88 5.72 15.05
CA GLN A 163 -8.77 6.42 14.10
C GLN A 163 -10.14 5.75 13.95
N ILE A 164 -10.35 4.58 14.57
CA ILE A 164 -11.62 3.87 14.51
C ILE A 164 -12.63 4.50 15.46
N ASN A 165 -13.70 5.05 14.89
CA ASN A 165 -14.91 5.41 15.62
C ASN A 165 -15.78 4.14 15.82
N ILE A 166 -15.76 3.63 17.05
CA ILE A 166 -16.47 2.41 17.44
C ILE A 166 -18.00 2.60 17.32
N SER A 167 -18.52 3.76 17.66
CA SER A 167 -19.95 4.07 17.56
C SER A 167 -20.44 4.00 16.12
N PHE A 168 -19.70 4.61 15.19
CA PHE A 168 -20.01 4.55 13.76
C PHE A 168 -19.90 3.11 13.21
N PHE A 169 -18.88 2.36 13.64
CA PHE A 169 -18.74 0.96 13.25
C PHE A 169 -19.91 0.09 13.71
N ALA A 170 -20.39 0.28 14.94
CA ALA A 170 -21.53 -0.46 15.46
C ALA A 170 -22.80 -0.16 14.66
N GLU A 171 -23.03 1.10 14.29
CA GLU A 171 -24.19 1.51 13.50
C GLU A 171 -24.14 0.97 12.06
N LYS A 172 -22.97 1.02 11.41
CA LYS A 172 -22.79 0.65 10.00
C LYS A 172 -22.11 -0.71 9.80
N PHE A 173 -22.14 -1.58 10.81
CA PHE A 173 -21.41 -2.85 10.85
C PHE A 173 -21.59 -3.68 9.56
N PHE A 174 -22.85 -3.96 9.20
CA PHE A 174 -23.18 -4.77 8.04
C PHE A 174 -22.68 -4.16 6.72
N VAL A 175 -22.76 -2.83 6.60
CA VAL A 175 -22.30 -2.10 5.42
C VAL A 175 -20.79 -2.22 5.27
N VAL A 176 -20.05 -2.00 6.36
CA VAL A 176 -18.58 -2.06 6.38
C VAL A 176 -18.12 -3.46 5.97
N ILE A 177 -18.68 -4.51 6.58
CA ILE A 177 -18.29 -5.90 6.31
C ILE A 177 -18.66 -6.30 4.88
N PHE A 178 -19.86 -5.95 4.41
CA PHE A 178 -20.28 -6.24 3.04
C PHE A 178 -19.36 -5.59 2.00
N LEU A 179 -19.07 -4.30 2.16
CA LEU A 179 -18.22 -3.56 1.22
C LEU A 179 -16.77 -4.05 1.27
N LEU A 180 -16.27 -4.42 2.46
CA LEU A 180 -14.96 -5.01 2.63
C LEU A 180 -14.84 -6.34 1.87
N ILE A 181 -15.79 -7.26 2.04
CA ILE A 181 -15.79 -8.55 1.33
C ILE A 181 -15.87 -8.33 -0.17
N LEU A 182 -16.74 -7.42 -0.62
CA LEU A 182 -16.90 -7.08 -2.03
C LEU A 182 -15.59 -6.56 -2.63
N VAL A 183 -14.93 -5.60 -1.97
CA VAL A 183 -13.69 -5.00 -2.48
C VAL A 183 -12.53 -6.00 -2.46
N MET A 184 -12.35 -6.74 -1.36
CA MET A 184 -11.29 -7.75 -1.26
C MET A 184 -11.50 -8.89 -2.26
N GLY A 185 -12.74 -9.37 -2.41
CA GLY A 185 -13.11 -10.41 -3.36
C GLY A 185 -12.90 -9.96 -4.81
N PHE A 186 -13.37 -8.76 -5.16
CA PHE A 186 -13.19 -8.19 -6.49
C PHE A 186 -11.72 -7.99 -6.85
N LYS A 187 -10.92 -7.43 -5.92
CA LYS A 187 -9.48 -7.26 -6.10
C LYS A 187 -8.77 -8.60 -6.28
N THR A 188 -9.10 -9.59 -5.44
CA THR A 188 -8.55 -10.95 -5.55
C THR A 188 -8.88 -11.57 -6.91
N PHE A 189 -10.13 -11.42 -7.36
CA PHE A 189 -10.58 -11.94 -8.66
C PHE A 189 -9.77 -11.34 -9.82
N ILE A 190 -9.58 -10.02 -9.84
CA ILE A 190 -8.80 -9.35 -10.88
C ILE A 190 -7.34 -9.84 -10.89
N ILE A 191 -6.69 -9.84 -9.72
CA ILE A 191 -5.28 -10.26 -9.62
C ILE A 191 -5.14 -11.73 -10.03
N TYR A 192 -6.06 -12.59 -9.61
CA TYR A 192 -6.08 -14.00 -10.00
C TYR A 192 -6.25 -14.17 -11.51
N ALA A 193 -7.22 -13.49 -12.11
CA ALA A 193 -7.48 -13.56 -13.55
C ALA A 193 -6.26 -13.13 -14.37
N LEU A 194 -5.61 -12.03 -13.98
CA LEU A 194 -4.40 -11.55 -14.63
C LEU A 194 -3.21 -12.51 -14.46
N LEU A 195 -2.98 -13.01 -13.24
CA LEU A 195 -1.88 -13.93 -12.98
C LEU A 195 -2.09 -15.30 -13.64
N ARG A 196 -3.34 -15.70 -13.90
CA ARG A 196 -3.64 -16.99 -14.54
C ARG A 196 -3.03 -17.13 -15.92
N PHE A 197 -2.78 -16.03 -16.63
CA PHE A 197 -2.11 -16.03 -17.93
C PHE A 197 -0.60 -16.30 -17.84
N PHE A 198 0.03 -16.02 -16.70
CA PHE A 198 1.49 -16.09 -16.53
C PHE A 198 1.95 -17.18 -15.55
N ARG A 199 1.06 -17.66 -14.67
CA ARG A 199 1.35 -18.58 -13.57
C ARG A 199 0.28 -19.67 -13.45
N ASP A 200 0.65 -20.76 -12.77
CA ASP A 200 -0.26 -21.86 -12.45
C ASP A 200 -1.38 -21.41 -11.50
N SER A 201 -2.54 -22.08 -11.53
CA SER A 201 -3.72 -21.69 -10.75
C SER A 201 -3.41 -21.56 -9.26
N LYS A 202 -2.56 -22.47 -8.75
CA LYS A 202 -2.20 -22.55 -7.35
C LYS A 202 -1.26 -21.43 -6.95
N THR A 203 -0.35 -20.96 -7.79
CA THR A 203 0.44 -19.75 -7.50
C THR A 203 -0.41 -18.50 -7.66
N SER A 204 -1.26 -18.42 -8.68
CA SER A 204 -2.06 -17.23 -9.00
C SER A 204 -3.07 -16.88 -7.91
N ILE A 205 -3.90 -17.84 -7.45
CA ILE A 205 -4.95 -17.56 -6.45
C ILE A 205 -4.36 -17.11 -5.12
N LYS A 206 -3.20 -17.67 -4.83
CA LYS A 206 -2.52 -17.68 -3.55
C LYS A 206 -1.68 -16.39 -3.45
N THR A 207 -1.10 -15.94 -4.57
CA THR A 207 -0.62 -14.55 -4.74
C THR A 207 -1.76 -13.54 -4.64
N ALA A 208 -2.90 -13.79 -5.30
CA ALA A 208 -4.03 -12.87 -5.29
C ALA A 208 -4.63 -12.66 -3.89
N LEU A 209 -4.82 -13.74 -3.14
CA LEU A 209 -5.27 -13.70 -1.74
C LEU A 209 -4.29 -12.96 -0.84
N SER A 210 -2.98 -13.09 -1.09
CA SER A 210 -1.94 -12.38 -0.34
C SER A 210 -1.97 -10.85 -0.55
N LEU A 211 -2.61 -10.39 -1.62
CA LEU A 211 -2.69 -8.98 -2.01
C LEU A 211 -4.12 -8.44 -1.93
N ALA A 212 -5.05 -9.19 -1.33
CA ALA A 212 -6.48 -8.86 -1.30
C ALA A 212 -6.79 -7.58 -0.49
N GLN A 213 -5.97 -7.29 0.51
CA GLN A 213 -6.17 -6.19 1.45
C GLN A 213 -5.87 -4.82 0.86
N ILE A 214 -6.37 -3.80 1.55
CA ILE A 214 -6.17 -2.40 1.19
C ILE A 214 -4.96 -1.89 1.99
N GLY A 215 -4.05 -1.19 1.30
CA GLY A 215 -2.79 -0.70 1.85
C GLY A 215 -2.87 0.65 2.57
N GLU A 216 -1.79 0.99 3.26
CA GLU A 216 -1.64 2.24 4.02
C GLU A 216 -1.64 3.49 3.13
N PHE A 217 -1.12 3.36 1.90
CA PHE A 217 -1.12 4.42 0.91
C PHE A 217 -2.53 4.85 0.50
N SER A 218 -3.53 3.98 0.71
CA SER A 218 -4.93 4.32 0.48
C SER A 218 -5.38 5.47 1.38
N PHE A 219 -4.88 5.59 2.62
CA PHE A 219 -5.17 6.73 3.49
C PHE A 219 -4.68 8.04 2.90
N VAL A 220 -3.47 8.07 2.35
CA VAL A 220 -2.90 9.27 1.73
C VAL A 220 -3.77 9.70 0.55
N ILE A 221 -4.18 8.75 -0.29
CA ILE A 221 -5.08 9.02 -1.43
C ILE A 221 -6.43 9.53 -0.93
N PHE A 222 -7.04 8.90 0.07
CA PHE A 222 -8.35 9.31 0.59
C PHE A 222 -8.31 10.68 1.28
N LEU A 223 -7.28 10.97 2.08
CA LEU A 223 -7.14 12.27 2.73
C LEU A 223 -6.93 13.39 1.70
N ASN A 224 -6.06 13.17 0.70
CA ASN A 224 -5.87 14.14 -0.38
C ASN A 224 -7.13 14.34 -1.21
N SER A 225 -7.88 13.27 -1.53
CA SER A 225 -9.17 13.39 -2.22
C SER A 225 -10.19 14.22 -1.44
N GLY A 226 -10.21 14.10 -0.11
CA GLY A 226 -11.05 14.92 0.76
C GLY A 226 -10.69 16.40 0.71
N SER A 227 -9.40 16.72 0.85
CA SER A 227 -8.90 18.10 0.79
C SER A 227 -9.21 18.78 -0.54
N HIS A 228 -9.19 18.03 -1.64
CA HIS A 228 -9.53 18.53 -2.98
C HIS A 228 -11.03 18.48 -3.32
N GLN A 229 -11.90 18.18 -2.35
CA GLN A 229 -13.36 18.04 -2.53
C GLN A 229 -13.76 17.07 -3.66
N LEU A 230 -12.89 16.09 -3.97
CA LEU A 230 -13.14 15.11 -5.02
C LEU A 230 -14.22 14.09 -4.62
N PHE A 231 -14.53 13.98 -3.33
CA PHE A 231 -15.68 13.24 -2.85
C PHE A 231 -16.98 14.03 -3.00
N ASN A 232 -17.25 14.64 -4.16
CA ASN A 232 -18.53 15.32 -4.37
C ASN A 232 -19.59 14.29 -4.80
N LEU A 233 -20.44 13.88 -3.86
CA LEU A 233 -21.56 12.93 -4.07
C LEU A 233 -22.73 13.53 -4.86
N GLN A 234 -22.63 14.77 -5.37
CA GLN A 234 -23.69 15.36 -6.19
C GLN A 234 -23.94 14.59 -7.50
N GLU A 235 -22.92 13.93 -8.06
CA GLU A 235 -23.13 12.95 -9.12
C GLU A 235 -23.48 11.58 -8.52
N LYS A 236 -24.76 11.22 -8.55
CA LYS A 236 -25.28 9.86 -8.25
C LYS A 236 -24.79 8.83 -9.28
N LYS A 237 -23.48 8.61 -9.39
CA LYS A 237 -22.89 7.60 -10.29
C LYS A 237 -21.92 6.70 -9.52
N GLY A 238 -21.90 5.43 -9.90
CA GLY A 238 -21.12 4.38 -9.24
C GLY A 238 -21.90 3.61 -8.16
N ILE A 239 -21.23 2.64 -7.53
CA ILE A 239 -21.84 1.70 -6.58
C ILE A 239 -22.42 2.43 -5.35
N LEU A 240 -21.75 3.48 -4.86
CA LEU A 240 -22.27 4.31 -3.76
C LEU A 240 -23.52 5.11 -4.16
N GLY A 241 -23.57 5.64 -5.38
CA GLY A 241 -24.75 6.35 -5.89
C GLY A 241 -25.96 5.43 -6.07
N PHE A 242 -25.74 4.19 -6.54
CA PHE A 242 -26.76 3.15 -6.65
C PHE A 242 -27.32 2.75 -5.27
N LEU A 243 -26.44 2.58 -4.27
CA LEU A 243 -26.83 2.23 -2.90
C LEU A 243 -27.59 3.37 -2.20
N HIS A 244 -27.23 4.63 -2.46
CA HIS A 244 -27.95 5.80 -1.97
C HIS A 244 -29.33 5.96 -2.65
N GLN A 245 -29.44 5.66 -3.96
CA GLN A 245 -30.70 5.73 -4.70
C GLN A 245 -31.73 4.69 -4.25
N LYS A 246 -31.28 3.50 -3.79
CA LYS A 246 -32.16 2.47 -3.26
C LYS A 246 -32.60 2.67 -1.79
N ASN A 247 -32.23 3.79 -1.15
CA ASN A 247 -32.57 4.09 0.25
C ASN A 247 -32.01 3.06 1.26
N ILE A 248 -30.98 2.31 0.87
CA ILE A 248 -30.34 1.26 1.72
C ILE A 248 -29.22 1.89 2.57
N LEU A 249 -28.65 3.03 2.16
CA LEU A 249 -27.57 3.73 2.87
C LEU A 249 -27.77 5.25 2.89
N SER A 250 -27.98 5.82 4.08
CA SER A 250 -27.78 7.24 4.38
C SER A 250 -26.33 7.46 4.86
N ILE A 251 -25.37 7.48 3.94
CA ILE A 251 -23.98 7.88 4.24
C ILE A 251 -23.91 9.39 4.02
N ALA A 252 -23.67 10.17 5.08
CA ALA A 252 -23.32 11.58 4.92
C ALA A 252 -21.91 11.72 4.32
N GLN A 253 -21.61 12.83 3.65
CA GLN A 253 -20.31 13.07 3.02
C GLN A 253 -19.14 12.98 4.02
N ASN A 254 -19.41 13.29 5.30
CA ASN A 254 -18.46 13.16 6.42
C ASN A 254 -18.21 11.70 6.83
N ASP A 255 -19.14 10.78 6.56
CA ASP A 255 -19.08 9.37 6.96
C ASP A 255 -18.21 8.52 6.01
N ILE A 256 -17.97 9.00 4.79
CA ILE A 256 -17.14 8.30 3.79
C ILE A 256 -15.72 8.11 4.31
N HIS A 257 -15.15 9.14 4.94
CA HIS A 257 -13.82 9.06 5.51
C HIS A 257 -13.73 7.95 6.55
N GLN A 258 -14.70 7.90 7.47
CA GLN A 258 -14.74 6.86 8.50
C GLN A 258 -14.95 5.47 7.88
N LEU A 259 -15.84 5.34 6.90
CA LEU A 259 -16.08 4.08 6.18
C LEU A 259 -14.80 3.56 5.51
N LEU A 260 -14.08 4.43 4.81
CA LEU A 260 -12.83 4.09 4.13
C LEU A 260 -11.74 3.70 5.13
N ILE A 261 -11.62 4.44 6.25
CA ILE A 261 -10.69 4.08 7.33
C ILE A 261 -11.01 2.68 7.83
N LEU A 262 -12.26 2.41 8.20
CA LEU A 262 -12.71 1.11 8.69
C LEU A 262 -12.40 -0.01 7.69
N MET A 263 -12.70 0.19 6.41
CA MET A 263 -12.37 -0.77 5.36
C MET A 263 -10.88 -1.10 5.30
N VAL A 264 -10.02 -0.08 5.35
CA VAL A 264 -8.57 -0.29 5.33
C VAL A 264 -8.14 -1.07 6.57
N VAL A 265 -8.53 -0.62 7.76
CA VAL A 265 -8.11 -1.25 9.03
C VAL A 265 -8.58 -2.70 9.12
N PHE A 266 -9.85 -2.97 8.86
CA PHE A 266 -10.38 -4.33 8.95
C PHE A 266 -9.79 -5.24 7.87
N SER A 267 -9.49 -4.72 6.66
CA SER A 267 -8.81 -5.53 5.64
C SER A 267 -7.40 -5.89 6.09
N MET A 268 -6.66 -4.95 6.68
CA MET A 268 -5.33 -5.19 7.25
C MET A 268 -5.39 -6.17 8.41
N LEU A 269 -6.39 -6.06 9.29
CA LEU A 269 -6.60 -6.96 10.43
C LEU A 269 -6.96 -8.39 9.98
N ALA A 270 -7.74 -8.53 8.89
CA ALA A 270 -8.09 -9.83 8.34
C ALA A 270 -6.92 -10.51 7.60
N THR A 271 -5.96 -9.74 7.09
CA THR A 271 -4.88 -10.24 6.21
C THR A 271 -4.02 -11.34 6.84
N PRO A 272 -3.49 -11.19 8.07
CA PRO A 272 -2.69 -12.25 8.69
C PRO A 272 -3.44 -13.59 8.80
N PHE A 273 -4.75 -13.55 9.01
CA PHE A 273 -5.58 -14.76 9.06
C PHE A 273 -5.72 -15.39 7.67
N ILE A 274 -5.98 -14.59 6.63
CA ILE A 274 -6.02 -15.07 5.25
C ILE A 274 -4.68 -15.70 4.85
N LEU A 275 -3.57 -15.06 5.19
CA LEU A 275 -2.22 -15.54 4.91
C LEU A 275 -1.89 -16.82 5.68
N LYS A 276 -2.32 -16.94 6.94
CA LYS A 276 -2.14 -18.16 7.75
C LYS A 276 -2.89 -19.37 7.17
N TYR A 277 -4.10 -19.16 6.64
CA TYR A 277 -4.94 -20.22 6.07
C TYR A 277 -4.90 -20.30 4.53
N LEU A 278 -3.88 -19.67 3.94
CA LEU A 278 -3.76 -19.46 2.50
C LEU A 278 -3.81 -20.76 1.69
N ASP A 279 -3.17 -21.82 2.18
CA ASP A 279 -3.16 -23.12 1.53
C ASP A 279 -4.54 -23.79 1.53
N SER A 280 -5.23 -23.76 2.66
CA SER A 280 -6.58 -24.33 2.80
C SER A 280 -7.61 -23.57 1.96
N ILE A 281 -7.56 -22.23 1.97
CA ILE A 281 -8.46 -21.37 1.19
C ILE A 281 -8.23 -21.60 -0.30
N ALA A 282 -6.96 -21.64 -0.74
CA ALA A 282 -6.64 -21.86 -2.14
C ALA A 282 -7.07 -23.25 -2.63
N GLN A 283 -6.90 -24.29 -1.81
CA GLN A 283 -7.37 -25.63 -2.14
C GLN A 283 -8.89 -25.69 -2.27
N PHE A 284 -9.62 -25.08 -1.34
CA PHE A 284 -11.09 -25.02 -1.38
C PHE A 284 -11.60 -24.36 -2.68
N ILE A 285 -11.04 -23.20 -3.04
CA ILE A 285 -11.40 -22.47 -4.27
C ILE A 285 -11.08 -23.28 -5.53
N LEU A 286 -9.95 -23.99 -5.55
CA LEU A 286 -9.52 -24.77 -6.72
C LEU A 286 -10.26 -26.12 -6.85
N HIS A 287 -10.64 -26.75 -5.73
CA HIS A 287 -11.44 -27.98 -5.75
C HIS A 287 -12.84 -27.75 -6.31
N GLN A 288 -13.48 -26.65 -5.89
CA GLN A 288 -14.81 -26.28 -6.39
C GLN A 288 -14.80 -26.10 -7.92
N LYS A 289 -13.74 -25.50 -8.47
CA LYS A 289 -13.57 -25.34 -9.93
C LYS A 289 -13.28 -26.64 -10.68
N SER A 290 -12.73 -27.66 -10.01
CA SER A 290 -12.50 -28.98 -10.64
C SER A 290 -13.78 -29.81 -10.74
N GLN A 291 -14.68 -29.70 -9.75
CA GLN A 291 -16.01 -30.34 -9.80
C GLN A 291 -16.97 -29.67 -10.80
N GLU A 292 -16.82 -28.37 -11.04
CA GLU A 292 -17.62 -27.63 -12.03
C GLU A 292 -17.26 -27.97 -13.50
N ASN A 293 -16.09 -28.59 -13.73
CA ASN A 293 -15.57 -28.96 -15.05
C ASN A 293 -15.64 -30.47 -15.36
N GLU A 294 -16.24 -31.30 -14.48
CA GLU A 294 -16.54 -32.68 -14.87
C GLU A 294 -17.73 -32.68 -15.84
N PRO A 295 -17.58 -33.19 -17.08
CA PRO A 295 -18.74 -33.40 -17.91
C PRO A 295 -19.62 -34.42 -17.21
N VAL A 296 -20.88 -34.05 -16.98
CA VAL A 296 -21.93 -34.97 -16.54
C VAL A 296 -21.88 -36.18 -17.46
N LYS A 297 -21.27 -37.27 -16.99
CA LYS A 297 -21.36 -38.57 -17.65
C LYS A 297 -22.82 -38.99 -17.53
N LYS A 298 -23.59 -38.68 -18.57
CA LYS A 298 -24.87 -39.34 -18.86
C LYS A 298 -24.60 -40.73 -19.40
#